data_AF-A0A445EEG7-F1
#
_entry.id   AF-A0A445EEG7-F1
#
_cell.length_a   1.000
_cell.length_b   1.000
_cell.length_c   1.000
_cell.angle_alpha   90.00
_cell.angle_beta   90.00
_cell.angle_gamma   90.00
#
_symmetry.space_group_name_H-M   'P 1'
#
loop_
_entity.id
_entity.type
_entity.pdbx_description
1 polymer ?
#
loop_
_entity_poly.entity_id
_entity_poly.type
_entity_poly.pdbx_seq_one_letter_code
_entity_poly.pdbx_strand_id
1 'polypeptide(L)'
;MAERVEGFNFEQRHGKQRVRVARVWKTKEGKHYVVEWRVSISLLSDCVNSYLRDDNSDIVATDTMKNTVYAKAKECSEILSVENFAIELAKHFISFYRQVGEW
;
A
#
# COMPACT_ATOMS: atom_id res chain seq x y z
N MET A 1 4.16 7.82 13.95
CA MET A 1 4.72 8.77 14.93
C MET A 1 5.83 8.07 15.69
N ALA A 2 6.91 8.77 16.04
CA ALA A 2 7.97 8.16 16.83
C ALA A 2 7.50 8.04 18.28
N GLU A 3 7.37 6.82 18.78
CA GLU A 3 7.02 6.59 20.18
C GLU A 3 8.29 6.47 21.01
N ARG A 4 8.24 6.99 22.24
CA ARG A 4 9.36 6.86 23.17
C ARG A 4 9.24 5.55 23.91
N VAL A 5 9.99 4.55 23.47
CA VAL A 5 10.01 3.21 24.07
C VAL A 5 11.29 3.08 24.89
N GLU A 6 11.14 2.89 26.21
CA GLU A 6 12.28 2.70 27.14
C GLU A 6 13.37 3.78 27.04
N GLY A 7 12.97 5.02 26.72
CA GLY A 7 13.89 6.14 26.56
C GLY A 7 14.48 6.34 25.16
N PHE A 8 14.25 5.40 24.24
CA PHE A 8 14.65 5.47 22.83
C PHE A 8 13.51 6.01 21.95
N ASN A 9 13.88 6.66 20.84
CA ASN A 9 12.93 7.03 19.80
C ASN A 9 12.72 5.81 18.89
N PHE A 10 11.50 5.28 18.85
CA PHE A 10 11.14 4.14 18.02
C PHE A 10 10.34 4.61 16.80
N GLU A 11 10.87 4.36 15.60
CA GLU A 11 10.15 4.50 14.33
C GLU A 11 10.19 3.17 13.60
N GLN A 12 9.04 2.77 13.03
CA GLN A 12 8.92 1.51 12.30
C GLN A 12 8.22 1.73 10.96
N ARG A 13 8.60 0.96 9.95
CA ARG A 13 7.87 0.87 8.69
C ARG A 13 7.86 -0.57 8.23
N HIS A 14 6.69 -1.07 7.86
CA HIS A 14 6.54 -2.41 7.32
C HIS A 14 5.83 -2.38 5.97
N GLY A 15 6.02 -3.42 5.17
CA GLY A 15 5.61 -3.33 3.77
C GLY A 15 5.73 -4.60 2.96
N LYS A 16 5.29 -4.50 1.71
CA LYS A 16 5.47 -5.52 0.67
C LYS A 16 6.24 -4.92 -0.49
N GLN A 17 7.24 -5.64 -0.96
CA GLN A 17 8.07 -5.20 -2.09
C GLN A 17 7.97 -6.17 -3.27
N ARG A 18 8.33 -5.67 -4.45
CA ARG A 18 8.44 -6.44 -5.70
C ARG A 18 7.11 -7.07 -6.14
N VAL A 19 5.98 -6.43 -5.85
CA VAL A 19 4.67 -6.86 -6.37
C VAL A 19 4.61 -6.51 -7.85
N ARG A 20 4.64 -7.52 -8.72
CA ARG A 20 4.44 -7.33 -10.17
C ARG A 20 2.95 -7.34 -10.47
N VAL A 21 2.48 -6.31 -11.17
CA VAL A 21 1.09 -6.19 -11.64
C VAL A 21 1.08 -5.72 -13.08
N ALA A 22 0.29 -6.40 -13.92
CA ALA A 22 0.04 -5.98 -15.28
C ALA A 22 -1.42 -5.56 -15.41
N ARG A 23 -1.66 -4.43 -16.10
CA ARG A 23 -3.00 -3.92 -16.36
C ARG A 23 -3.18 -3.72 -17.86
N VAL A 24 -4.31 -4.21 -18.35
CA VAL A 24 -4.76 -4.06 -19.74
C VAL A 24 -6.07 -3.28 -19.75
N TRP A 25 -6.09 -2.18 -20.49
CA TRP A 25 -7.31 -1.44 -20.82
C TRP A 25 -7.68 -1.70 -22.27
N LYS A 26 -8.94 -2.05 -22.53
CA LYS A 26 -9.47 -2.31 -23.87
C LYS A 26 -10.46 -1.20 -24.21
N THR A 27 -10.21 -0.45 -25.28
CA THR A 27 -11.10 0.64 -25.69
C THR A 27 -12.20 0.13 -26.62
N LYS A 28 -13.27 0.92 -26.79
CA LYS A 28 -14.40 0.58 -27.67
C LYS A 28 -13.98 0.54 -29.14
N GLU A 29 -12.95 1.31 -29.50
CA GLU A 29 -12.36 1.37 -30.85
C GLU A 29 -11.43 0.17 -31.14
N GLY A 30 -11.34 -0.79 -30.23
CA GLY A 30 -10.54 -2.01 -30.40
C GLY A 30 -9.04 -1.85 -30.11
N LYS A 31 -8.61 -0.72 -29.54
CA LYS A 31 -7.21 -0.53 -29.11
C LYS A 31 -6.99 -1.10 -27.71
N HIS A 32 -5.82 -1.70 -27.49
CA HIS A 32 -5.40 -2.20 -26.18
C HIS A 32 -4.24 -1.36 -25.65
N TYR A 33 -4.32 -0.97 -24.39
CA TYR A 33 -3.23 -0.30 -23.66
C TYR A 33 -2.76 -1.24 -22.56
N VAL A 34 -1.45 -1.46 -22.49
CA VAL A 34 -0.85 -2.40 -21.53
C VAL A 34 0.24 -1.70 -20.76
N VAL A 35 0.24 -1.91 -19.45
CA VAL A 35 1.34 -1.53 -18.57
C VAL A 35 1.71 -2.71 -17.68
N GLU A 36 2.98 -2.77 -17.29
CA GLU A 36 3.46 -3.62 -16.22
C GLU A 36 4.24 -2.77 -15.22
N TRP A 37 3.91 -2.91 -13.95
CA TRP A 37 4.56 -2.19 -12.86
C TRP A 37 5.12 -3.13 -11.81
N ARG A 38 6.22 -2.72 -11.19
CA ARG A 38 6.79 -3.33 -10.00
C ARG A 38 6.55 -2.38 -8.82
N VAL A 39 5.61 -2.75 -7.95
CA VAL A 39 5.13 -1.92 -6.85
C VAL A 39 5.79 -2.35 -5.54
N SER A 40 6.16 -1.35 -4.73
CA SER A 40 6.60 -1.51 -3.35
C SER A 40 5.77 -0.59 -2.46
N ILE A 41 5.21 -1.13 -1.39
CA ILE A 41 4.42 -0.42 -0.39
C ILE A 41 5.20 -0.46 0.92
N SER A 42 5.31 0.69 1.58
CA SER A 42 5.88 0.83 2.92
C SER A 42 4.92 1.71 3.72
N LEU A 43 4.34 1.17 4.78
CA LEU A 43 3.43 1.90 5.66
C LEU A 43 4.14 2.27 6.94
N LEU A 44 3.98 3.53 7.34
CA LEU A 44 4.25 3.98 8.70
C LEU A 44 2.92 3.89 9.44
N SER A 45 2.87 3.08 10.50
CA SER A 45 1.64 2.84 11.26
C SER A 45 1.89 2.84 12.76
N ASP A 46 0.84 3.14 13.52
CA ASP A 46 0.78 2.94 14.95
C ASP A 46 0.56 1.45 15.25
N CYS A 47 1.65 0.70 15.41
CA CYS A 47 1.60 -0.74 15.67
C CYS A 47 2.74 -1.19 16.60
N VAL A 48 3.16 -0.33 17.52
CA VAL A 48 4.25 -0.62 18.47
C VAL A 48 4.05 -1.94 19.21
N ASN A 49 2.80 -2.29 19.50
CA ASN A 49 2.44 -3.50 20.25
C ASN A 49 2.83 -4.78 19.50
N SER A 50 2.96 -4.74 18.17
CA SER A 50 3.45 -5.88 17.39
C SER A 50 4.94 -6.19 17.65
N TYR A 51 5.71 -5.19 18.09
CA TYR A 51 7.14 -5.33 18.40
C TYR A 51 7.39 -5.59 19.88
N LEU A 52 6.51 -5.10 20.77
CA LEU A 52 6.73 -5.16 22.23
C LEU A 52 5.88 -6.22 22.94
N ARG A 53 4.77 -6.64 22.34
CA ARG A 53 3.73 -7.45 23.02
C ARG A 53 3.17 -8.57 22.16
N ASP A 54 3.78 -8.84 21.01
CA ASP A 54 3.32 -9.85 20.04
C ASP A 54 1.87 -9.66 19.56
N ASP A 55 1.33 -8.43 19.65
CA ASP A 55 -0.03 -8.10 19.23
C ASP A 55 -0.04 -7.54 17.80
N ASN A 56 -0.55 -8.35 16.87
CA ASN A 56 -0.63 -8.02 15.45
C ASN A 56 -1.96 -7.37 15.04
N SER A 57 -2.83 -7.00 15.98
CA SER A 57 -4.16 -6.45 15.67
C SER A 57 -4.13 -5.20 14.79
N ASP A 58 -3.12 -4.34 14.97
CA ASP A 58 -2.93 -3.12 14.16
C ASP A 58 -2.08 -3.32 12.89
N ILE A 59 -1.52 -4.53 12.69
CA ILE A 59 -0.69 -4.81 11.51
C ILE A 59 -1.58 -5.05 10.28
N VAL A 60 -1.45 -4.16 9.30
CA VAL A 60 -1.90 -4.47 7.94
C VAL A 60 -0.97 -5.55 7.38
N ALA A 61 -1.48 -6.76 7.20
CA ALA A 61 -0.68 -7.88 6.71
C ALA A 61 -0.08 -7.57 5.32
N THR A 62 1.18 -7.94 5.10
CA THR A 62 1.88 -7.65 3.83
C THR A 62 1.25 -8.37 2.64
N ASP A 63 0.56 -9.49 2.86
CA ASP A 63 -0.22 -10.16 1.83
C ASP A 63 -1.49 -9.38 1.46
N THR A 64 -2.18 -8.79 2.43
CA THR A 64 -3.29 -7.86 2.18
C THR A 64 -2.81 -6.68 1.35
N MET A 65 -1.64 -6.10 1.65
CA MET A 65 -1.07 -5.02 0.83
C MET A 65 -0.88 -5.43 -0.64
N LYS A 66 -0.34 -6.64 -0.88
CA LYS A 66 -0.20 -7.22 -2.23
C LYS A 66 -1.55 -7.38 -2.92
N ASN A 67 -2.55 -7.92 -2.21
CA ASN A 67 -3.90 -8.12 -2.75
C ASN A 67 -4.56 -6.78 -3.09
N THR A 68 -4.37 -5.74 -2.26
CA THR A 68 -4.81 -4.37 -2.54
C THR A 68 -4.20 -3.81 -3.83
N VAL A 69 -2.90 -4.04 -4.11
CA VAL A 69 -2.31 -3.63 -5.40
C VAL A 69 -3.09 -4.20 -6.58
N TYR A 70 -3.42 -5.49 -6.54
CA TYR A 70 -4.18 -6.14 -7.60
C TYR A 70 -5.62 -5.61 -7.70
N ALA A 71 -6.30 -5.43 -6.56
CA ALA A 71 -7.66 -4.90 -6.52
C ALA A 71 -7.72 -3.48 -7.08
N LYS A 72 -6.86 -2.57 -6.60
CA LYS A 72 -6.82 -1.18 -7.06
C LYS A 72 -6.45 -1.09 -8.55
N ALA A 73 -5.50 -1.90 -9.03
CA ALA A 73 -5.17 -1.92 -10.46
C ALA A 73 -6.37 -2.38 -11.33
N LYS A 74 -7.21 -3.29 -10.82
CA LYS A 74 -8.42 -3.74 -11.51
C LYS A 74 -9.51 -2.67 -11.53
N GLU A 75 -9.65 -1.92 -10.45
CA GLU A 75 -10.62 -0.81 -10.29
C GLU A 75 -10.30 0.41 -11.17
N CYS A 76 -9.04 0.62 -11.55
CA CYS A 76 -8.62 1.65 -12.49
C CYS A 76 -9.33 1.47 -13.86
N SER A 77 -10.43 2.20 -14.09
CA SER A 77 -11.16 2.18 -15.37
C SER A 77 -10.42 2.96 -16.45
N GLU A 78 -9.80 4.08 -16.08
CA GLU A 78 -9.05 4.94 -17.00
C GLU A 78 -7.58 4.52 -17.09
N ILE A 79 -6.98 4.85 -18.24
CA ILE A 79 -5.53 4.70 -18.44
C ILE A 79 -4.82 5.66 -17.50
N LEU A 80 -3.89 5.14 -16.70
CA LEU A 80 -3.20 5.89 -15.65
C LEU A 80 -1.69 5.76 -15.77
N SER A 81 -0.98 6.82 -15.38
CA SER A 81 0.46 6.77 -15.17
C SER A 81 0.80 6.02 -13.87
N VAL A 82 2.07 5.66 -13.72
CA VAL A 82 2.54 4.97 -12.50
C VAL A 82 2.43 5.86 -11.26
N GLU A 83 2.66 7.17 -11.39
CA GLU A 83 2.57 8.15 -10.31
C GLU A 83 1.12 8.26 -9.80
N ASN A 84 0.16 8.38 -10.72
CA ASN A 84 -1.26 8.43 -10.35
C ASN A 84 -1.71 7.13 -9.68
N PHE A 85 -1.25 5.97 -10.16
CA PHE A 85 -1.55 4.70 -9.50
C PHE A 85 -0.95 4.61 -8.09
N ALA A 86 0.28 5.10 -7.89
CA ALA A 86 0.91 5.16 -6.58
C ALA A 86 0.14 6.07 -5.61
N ILE A 87 -0.35 7.21 -6.08
CA ILE A 87 -1.20 8.13 -5.30
C ILE A 87 -2.50 7.45 -4.89
N GLU A 88 -3.19 6.76 -5.81
CA GLU A 88 -4.43 6.04 -5.50
C GLU A 88 -4.22 4.92 -4.48
N LEU A 89 -3.09 4.21 -4.54
CA LEU A 89 -2.71 3.24 -3.51
C LEU A 89 -2.46 3.90 -2.15
N ALA A 90 -1.69 4.99 -2.11
CA ALA A 90 -1.39 5.70 -0.87
C ALA A 90 -2.67 6.21 -0.19
N LYS A 91 -3.54 6.88 -0.96
CA LYS A 91 -4.85 7.35 -0.48
C LYS A 91 -5.69 6.22 0.09
N HIS A 92 -5.73 5.05 -0.56
CA HIS A 92 -6.47 3.90 -0.05
C HIS A 92 -5.96 3.47 1.33
N PHE A 93 -4.65 3.24 1.50
CA PHE A 93 -4.13 2.75 2.77
C PHE A 93 -4.35 3.74 3.92
N ILE A 94 -4.12 5.02 3.66
CA ILE A 94 -4.29 6.09 4.64
C ILE A 94 -5.76 6.26 5.03
N SER A 95 -6.68 6.24 4.06
CA SER A 95 -8.12 6.44 4.35
C SER A 95 -8.80 5.22 4.94
N PHE A 96 -8.35 4.01 4.60
CA PHE A 96 -9.00 2.76 5.01
C PHE A 96 -8.53 2.26 6.38
N TYR A 97 -7.25 2.45 6.73
CA TYR A 97 -6.68 1.99 7.98
C TYR A 97 -6.36 3.17 8.90
N ARG A 98 -7.13 3.32 9.99
CA ARG A 98 -6.96 4.43 10.94
C ARG A 98 -5.55 4.49 11.53
N GLN A 99 -4.93 3.34 11.75
CA GLN A 99 -3.59 3.25 12.32
C GLN A 99 -2.47 3.64 11.34
N VAL A 100 -2.76 3.84 10.06
CA VAL A 100 -1.81 4.31 9.05
C VAL A 100 -1.92 5.83 8.98
N GLY A 101 -0.88 6.53 9.44
CA GLY A 101 -0.91 8.00 9.56
C GLY A 101 -0.64 8.74 8.25
N GLU A 102 -1.27 9.91 8.10
CA GLU A 102 -0.76 11.02 7.28
C GLU A 102 0.29 11.80 8.10
N TRP A 103 1.25 12.41 7.40
CA TRP A 103 2.41 13.10 7.98
C TRP A 103 2.04 14.26 8.91
#